data_AF-A0A172Q7H2-F1
#
_entry.id   AF-A0A172Q7H2-F1
#
_cell.length_a   1.000
_cell.length_b   1.000
_cell.length_c   1.000
_cell.angle_alpha   90.00
_cell.angle_beta   90.00
_cell.angle_gamma   90.00
#
_symmetry.space_group_name_H-M   'P 1'
#
loop_
_entity.id
_entity.type
_entity.pdbx_description
1 polymer ?
#
loop_
_entity_poly.entity_id
_entity_poly.type
_entity_poly.pdbx_seq_one_letter_code
_entity_poly.pdbx_strand_id
1 'polypeptide(L)'
;MLFKFKKRRLIFLIIPAIIFFGIIKSQIDLHTPKDGTYYLVDEDLSTMTASLDTGSWIRIDGSQLTINEDDTENRYHYDAEEEEFEKDGMTYFCLFNEGILTIGTADDNSVETTTYVSPKSSMYSGYEDGTVKISK
;
A
#
# COMPACT_ATOMS: atom_id res chain seq x y z
N MET A 1 -30.24 -18.69 10.79
CA MET A 1 -28.77 -18.64 10.83
C MET A 1 -28.35 -17.55 9.87
N LEU A 2 -28.12 -16.33 10.36
CA LEU A 2 -27.85 -15.15 9.52
C LEU A 2 -26.36 -15.19 9.13
N PHE A 3 -26.08 -15.58 7.88
CA PHE A 3 -24.79 -15.28 7.27
C PHE A 3 -24.73 -13.76 7.06
N LYS A 4 -24.02 -13.07 7.95
CA LYS A 4 -23.72 -11.64 7.79
C LYS A 4 -22.66 -11.52 6.70
N PHE A 5 -23.07 -11.06 5.53
CA PHE A 5 -22.18 -10.54 4.50
C PHE A 5 -21.26 -9.48 5.12
N LYS A 6 -19.96 -9.77 5.27
CA LYS A 6 -18.95 -8.76 5.61
C LYS A 6 -18.71 -7.93 4.35
N LYS A 7 -19.62 -6.99 4.11
CA LYS A 7 -19.49 -5.93 3.11
C LYS A 7 -18.23 -5.14 3.49
N ARG A 8 -17.08 -5.46 2.89
CA ARG A 8 -15.81 -4.73 3.05
C ARG A 8 -16.02 -3.37 2.36
N ARG A 9 -16.75 -2.48 3.04
CA ARG A 9 -16.83 -1.06 2.71
C ARG A 9 -15.43 -0.52 2.96
N LEU A 10 -14.83 0.11 1.96
CA LEU A 10 -13.75 1.09 2.16
C LEU A 10 -14.21 2.01 3.31
N ILE A 11 -13.59 1.90 4.47
CA ILE A 11 -13.83 2.79 5.60
C ILE A 11 -12.52 3.54 5.81
N PHE A 12 -12.56 4.81 5.41
CA PHE A 12 -11.69 5.93 5.75
C PHE A 12 -10.99 5.82 7.10
N LEU A 13 -9.71 6.21 7.16
CA LEU A 13 -9.15 7.01 8.25
C LEU A 13 -7.91 7.80 7.81
N ILE A 14 -7.93 9.08 8.21
CA ILE A 14 -6.95 10.13 7.95
C ILE A 14 -5.71 9.86 8.80
N ILE A 15 -4.55 9.67 8.18
CA ILE A 15 -3.25 9.86 8.85
C ILE A 15 -2.67 11.19 8.38
N PRO A 16 -2.46 12.18 9.26
CA PRO A 16 -1.84 13.44 8.89
C PRO A 16 -0.30 13.32 8.96
N ALA A 17 0.35 13.05 7.82
CA ALA A 17 1.78 13.28 7.55
C ALA A 17 2.09 12.78 6.13
N ILE A 18 2.56 13.52 5.11
CA ILE A 18 3.20 14.82 4.97
C ILE A 18 2.86 15.30 3.55
N ILE A 19 2.15 16.43 3.44
CA ILE A 19 2.22 17.28 2.25
C ILE A 19 3.64 17.86 2.23
N PHE A 20 4.28 17.86 1.06
CA PHE A 20 5.65 18.36 0.71
C PHE A 20 6.71 17.27 0.46
N PHE A 21 6.59 16.52 -0.65
CA PHE A 21 7.74 15.83 -1.27
C PHE A 21 7.89 16.07 -2.78
N GLY A 22 7.15 17.01 -3.38
CA GLY A 22 7.23 17.29 -4.81
C GLY A 22 8.52 17.96 -5.32
N ILE A 23 9.59 18.11 -4.50
CA ILE A 23 10.80 18.86 -4.92
C ILE A 23 12.13 18.15 -4.58
N ILE A 24 12.14 17.04 -3.81
CA ILE A 24 13.39 16.30 -3.56
C ILE A 24 13.19 14.80 -3.82
N LYS A 25 12.88 14.42 -5.07
CA LYS A 25 13.32 13.10 -5.58
C LYS A 25 14.85 13.13 -5.62
N SER A 26 15.47 12.93 -4.45
CA SER A 26 16.92 12.77 -4.34
C SER A 26 17.27 11.47 -5.03
N GLN A 27 18.33 11.49 -5.84
CA GLN A 27 18.90 10.40 -6.67
C GLN A 27 19.11 9.04 -5.95
N ILE A 28 18.77 8.94 -4.66
CA ILE A 28 18.84 7.76 -3.80
C ILE A 28 17.68 6.79 -4.09
N ASP A 29 16.49 7.29 -4.44
CA ASP A 29 15.29 6.44 -4.65
C ASP A 29 15.31 5.67 -5.99
N LEU A 30 16.08 6.17 -6.97
CA LEU A 30 16.25 5.56 -8.29
C LEU A 30 17.00 4.22 -8.29
N HIS A 31 17.77 3.92 -7.23
CA HIS A 31 18.67 2.76 -7.20
C HIS A 31 18.22 1.61 -6.31
N THR A 32 17.11 1.75 -5.58
CA THR A 32 16.54 0.65 -4.80
C THR A 32 15.64 -0.20 -5.72
N PRO A 33 15.87 -1.51 -5.87
CA PRO A 33 14.98 -2.36 -6.63
C PRO A 33 13.58 -2.35 -6.00
N LYS A 34 12.61 -1.80 -6.73
CA LYS A 34 11.19 -1.78 -6.36
C LYS A 34 10.50 -3.12 -6.60
N ASP A 35 11.20 -4.03 -7.27
CA ASP A 35 10.71 -5.37 -7.54
C ASP A 35 10.53 -6.18 -6.25
N GLY A 36 9.35 -6.75 -6.11
CA GLY A 36 9.00 -7.54 -4.95
C GLY A 36 7.51 -7.64 -4.72
N THR A 37 7.15 -8.48 -3.76
CA THR A 37 5.79 -8.59 -3.22
C THR A 37 5.68 -7.77 -1.95
N TYR A 38 4.58 -7.04 -1.83
CA TYR A 38 4.21 -6.20 -0.71
C TYR A 38 2.83 -6.65 -0.22
N TYR A 39 2.70 -6.94 1.07
CA TYR A 39 1.47 -7.45 1.67
C TYR A 39 0.70 -6.33 2.36
N LEU A 40 -0.62 -6.37 2.25
CA LEU A 40 -1.50 -5.32 2.78
C LEU A 40 -1.34 -5.19 4.29
N VAL A 41 -1.25 -3.95 4.78
CA VAL A 41 -1.35 -3.65 6.20
C VAL A 41 -2.82 -3.59 6.60
N ASP A 42 -3.19 -4.40 7.60
CA ASP A 42 -4.51 -4.36 8.25
C ASP A 42 -4.38 -3.71 9.63
N GLU A 43 -5.04 -2.56 9.79
CA GLU A 43 -5.03 -1.76 11.01
C GLU A 43 -6.23 -2.10 11.90
N ASP A 44 -5.95 -2.50 13.15
CA ASP A 44 -6.95 -2.69 14.19
C ASP A 44 -6.92 -1.51 15.17
N LEU A 45 -7.90 -0.62 15.02
CA LEU A 45 -8.08 0.57 15.85
C LEU A 45 -8.58 0.25 17.27
N SER A 46 -9.12 -0.95 17.50
CA SER A 46 -9.57 -1.38 18.83
C SER A 46 -8.39 -1.73 19.73
N THR A 47 -7.35 -2.33 19.15
CA THR A 47 -6.09 -2.71 19.83
C THR A 47 -4.95 -1.72 19.57
N MET A 48 -5.16 -0.75 18.67
CA MET A 48 -4.14 0.20 18.19
C MET A 48 -2.90 -0.53 17.68
N THR A 49 -3.13 -1.55 16.85
CA THR A 49 -2.06 -2.34 16.22
C THR A 49 -2.24 -2.46 14.71
N ALA A 50 -1.17 -2.73 14.00
CA ALA A 50 -1.18 -3.09 12.60
C ALA A 50 -0.58 -4.49 12.39
N SER A 51 -1.13 -5.23 11.43
CA SER A 51 -0.69 -6.57 11.04
C SER A 51 -0.69 -6.74 9.52
N LEU A 52 -0.24 -7.89 9.01
CA LEU A 52 -0.32 -8.20 7.58
C LEU A 52 -1.57 -9.01 7.24
N ASP A 53 -2.31 -8.57 6.23
CA ASP A 53 -3.22 -9.42 5.46
C ASP A 53 -2.42 -10.09 4.34
N THR A 54 -2.00 -11.34 4.58
CA THR A 54 -1.19 -12.09 3.60
C THR A 54 -1.99 -12.57 2.39
N GLY A 55 -3.33 -12.50 2.44
CA GLY A 55 -4.21 -12.83 1.33
C GLY A 55 -4.34 -11.70 0.30
N SER A 56 -3.97 -10.47 0.68
CA SER A 56 -4.02 -9.29 -0.20
C SER A 56 -2.61 -8.75 -0.42
N TRP A 57 -2.16 -8.66 -1.67
CA TRP A 57 -0.79 -8.24 -1.96
C TRP A 57 -0.64 -7.55 -3.30
N ILE A 58 0.47 -6.82 -3.45
CA ILE A 58 0.89 -6.20 -4.69
C ILE A 58 2.28 -6.70 -5.04
N ARG A 59 2.48 -7.08 -6.30
CA ARG A 59 3.78 -7.47 -6.83
C ARG A 59 4.17 -6.55 -7.96
N ILE A 60 5.36 -6.01 -7.87
CA ILE A 60 6.00 -5.22 -8.94
C ILE A 60 7.13 -6.06 -9.52
N ASP A 61 7.15 -6.17 -10.85
CA ASP A 61 8.17 -6.85 -11.64
C ASP A 61 8.45 -6.00 -12.88
N GLY A 62 9.48 -5.15 -12.79
CA GLY A 62 9.81 -4.17 -13.82
C GLY A 62 8.64 -3.21 -14.06
N SER A 63 8.09 -3.23 -15.29
CA SER A 63 6.97 -2.35 -15.71
C SER A 63 5.59 -2.98 -15.53
N GLN A 64 5.49 -4.08 -14.79
CA GLN A 64 4.23 -4.76 -14.49
C GLN A 64 3.94 -4.69 -12.99
N LEU A 65 2.72 -4.27 -12.66
CA LEU A 65 2.18 -4.34 -11.31
C LEU A 65 1.01 -5.33 -11.30
N THR A 66 1.05 -6.30 -10.40
CA THR A 66 -0.01 -7.28 -10.16
C THR A 66 -0.62 -7.01 -8.80
N ILE A 67 -1.95 -6.86 -8.74
CA ILE A 67 -2.71 -6.73 -7.50
C ILE A 67 -3.46 -8.04 -7.27
N ASN A 68 -3.32 -8.63 -6.09
CA ASN A 68 -4.16 -9.71 -5.60
C ASN A 68 -5.10 -9.16 -4.52
N GLU A 69 -6.39 -9.19 -4.81
CA GLU A 69 -7.47 -8.86 -3.89
C GLU A 69 -8.38 -10.09 -3.81
N ASP A 70 -8.51 -10.68 -2.61
CA ASP A 70 -9.39 -11.83 -2.36
C ASP A 70 -9.19 -12.98 -3.37
N ASP A 71 -7.93 -13.43 -3.56
CA ASP A 71 -7.50 -14.48 -4.50
C ASP A 71 -7.72 -14.15 -6.00
N THR A 72 -8.08 -12.91 -6.33
CA THR A 72 -8.23 -12.45 -7.71
C THR A 72 -7.03 -11.58 -8.11
N GLU A 73 -6.29 -12.03 -9.11
CA GLU A 73 -5.15 -11.29 -9.65
C GLU A 73 -5.56 -10.42 -10.85
N ASN A 74 -5.24 -9.13 -10.77
CA ASN A 74 -5.33 -8.18 -11.87
C ASN A 74 -3.95 -7.60 -12.17
N ARG A 75 -3.68 -7.32 -13.45
CA ARG A 75 -2.39 -6.82 -13.90
C ARG A 75 -2.55 -5.45 -14.55
N TYR A 76 -1.62 -4.56 -14.24
CA TYR A 76 -1.57 -3.19 -14.69
C TYR A 76 -0.18 -2.88 -15.24
N HIS A 77 -0.12 -1.93 -16.15
CA HIS A 77 1.14 -1.31 -16.51
C HIS A 77 1.58 -0.40 -15.38
N TYR A 78 2.83 -0.54 -14.95
CA TYR A 78 3.45 0.32 -13.96
C TYR A 78 4.49 1.21 -14.64
N ASP A 79 4.30 2.51 -14.49
CA ASP A 79 5.28 3.51 -14.89
C ASP A 79 6.28 3.68 -13.74
N ALA A 80 7.51 3.19 -13.94
CA ALA A 80 8.54 3.24 -12.92
C ALA A 80 9.22 4.62 -12.79
N GLU A 81 9.08 5.49 -13.80
CA GLU A 81 9.62 6.85 -13.80
C GLU A 81 8.73 7.77 -12.98
N GLU A 82 7.43 7.72 -13.26
CA GLU A 82 6.40 8.49 -12.55
C GLU A 82 5.93 7.82 -11.26
N GLU A 83 6.23 6.52 -11.09
CA GLU A 83 5.82 5.69 -9.95
C GLU A 83 4.30 5.60 -9.82
N GLU A 84 3.63 5.30 -10.91
CA GLU A 84 2.18 5.26 -10.96
C GLU A 84 1.65 4.11 -11.83
N PHE A 85 0.35 3.84 -11.68
CA PHE A 85 -0.37 2.95 -12.56
C PHE A 85 -1.82 3.43 -12.70
N GLU A 86 -2.45 3.05 -13.81
CA GLU A 86 -3.88 3.33 -14.04
C GLU A 86 -4.74 2.10 -13.73
N LYS A 87 -5.82 2.31 -12.97
CA LYS A 87 -6.86 1.31 -12.71
C LYS A 87 -8.23 2.00 -12.83
N ASP A 88 -9.12 1.42 -13.62
CA ASP A 88 -10.50 1.89 -13.79
C ASP A 88 -10.62 3.39 -14.20
N GLY A 89 -9.65 3.89 -14.97
CA GLY A 89 -9.61 5.28 -15.44
C GLY A 89 -9.11 6.28 -14.39
N MET A 90 -8.57 5.80 -13.27
CA MET A 90 -7.95 6.60 -12.21
C MET A 90 -6.45 6.32 -12.15
N THR A 91 -5.66 7.37 -11.92
CA THR A 91 -4.21 7.26 -11.71
C THR A 91 -3.93 7.08 -10.21
N TYR A 92 -3.15 6.06 -9.89
CA TYR A 92 -2.70 5.75 -8.55
C TYR A 92 -1.19 5.98 -8.44
N PHE A 93 -0.78 6.82 -7.50
CA PHE A 93 0.62 7.05 -7.20
C PHE A 93 1.14 6.00 -6.21
N CYS A 94 2.42 5.64 -6.34
CA CYS A 94 3.12 4.68 -5.50
C CYS A 94 4.30 5.39 -4.81
N LEU A 95 4.33 5.37 -3.47
CA LEU A 95 5.43 5.89 -2.67
C LEU A 95 6.16 4.72 -2.01
N PHE A 96 7.48 4.69 -2.17
CA PHE A 96 8.33 3.65 -1.57
C PHE A 96 9.16 4.24 -0.44
N ASN A 97 9.23 3.52 0.68
CA ASN A 97 10.11 3.89 1.78
C ASN A 97 10.53 2.64 2.57
N GLU A 98 11.82 2.29 2.53
CA GLU A 98 12.40 1.19 3.34
C GLU A 98 11.61 -0.14 3.29
N GLY A 99 11.16 -0.52 2.08
CA GLY A 99 10.37 -1.74 1.86
C GLY A 99 8.88 -1.62 2.19
N ILE A 100 8.41 -0.42 2.50
CA ILE A 100 6.99 -0.05 2.61
C ILE A 100 6.57 0.56 1.26
N LEU A 101 5.41 0.13 0.76
CA LEU A 101 4.75 0.70 -0.41
C LEU A 101 3.44 1.35 0.05
N THR A 102 3.27 2.64 -0.20
CA THR A 102 2.00 3.33 -0.02
C THR A 102 1.42 3.65 -1.38
N ILE A 103 0.25 3.13 -1.67
CA ILE A 103 -0.52 3.49 -2.87
C ILE A 103 -1.54 4.54 -2.47
N GLY A 104 -1.69 5.57 -3.29
CA GLY A 104 -2.78 6.51 -3.09
C GLY A 104 -3.40 7.01 -4.39
N THR A 105 -4.58 7.57 -4.24
CA THR A 105 -5.31 8.30 -5.27
C THR A 105 -5.77 9.62 -4.65
N ALA A 106 -5.78 10.68 -5.46
CA ALA A 106 -6.28 11.98 -5.04
C ALA A 106 -7.52 12.34 -5.85
N ASP A 107 -8.53 12.87 -5.19
CA ASP A 107 -9.60 13.64 -5.82
C ASP A 107 -9.56 15.09 -5.31
N ASP A 108 -10.45 15.95 -5.84
CA ASP A 108 -10.48 17.38 -5.51
C ASP A 108 -10.61 17.69 -4.00
N ASN A 109 -11.04 16.72 -3.18
CA ASN A 109 -11.37 16.93 -1.76
C ASN A 109 -10.62 16.00 -0.80
N SER A 110 -9.97 14.94 -1.27
CA SER A 110 -9.40 13.91 -0.42
C SER A 110 -8.28 13.12 -1.10
N VAL A 111 -7.38 12.61 -0.26
CA VAL A 111 -6.38 11.62 -0.68
C VAL A 111 -6.70 10.34 0.07
N GLU A 112 -6.96 9.26 -0.66
CA GLU A 112 -7.09 7.92 -0.10
C GLU A 112 -5.75 7.20 -0.26
N THR A 113 -5.29 6.54 0.79
CA THR A 113 -4.03 5.78 0.77
C THR A 113 -4.21 4.39 1.35
N THR A 114 -3.37 3.47 0.92
CA THR A 114 -3.29 2.10 1.43
C THR A 114 -1.84 1.67 1.49
N THR A 115 -1.45 1.05 2.60
CA THR A 115 -0.05 0.71 2.88
C THR A 115 0.16 -0.80 2.77
N TYR A 116 1.30 -1.17 2.19
CA TYR A 116 1.76 -2.53 2.00
C TYR A 116 3.21 -2.66 2.46
N VAL A 117 3.62 -3.84 2.92
CA VAL A 117 4.97 -4.07 3.45
C VAL A 117 5.62 -5.27 2.77
N SER A 118 6.85 -5.07 2.31
CA SER A 118 7.67 -6.13 1.71
C SER A 118 8.35 -6.99 2.79
N PRO A 119 8.53 -8.30 2.55
CA PRO A 119 9.43 -9.14 3.36
C PRO A 119 10.87 -8.61 3.47
N LYS A 120 11.27 -7.70 2.58
CA LYS A 120 12.58 -7.04 2.62
C LYS A 120 12.64 -5.88 3.62
N SER A 121 11.51 -5.41 4.15
CA SER A 121 11.47 -4.33 5.13
C SER A 121 11.98 -4.78 6.50
N SER A 122 12.74 -3.92 7.18
CA SER A 122 13.17 -4.15 8.57
C SER A 122 11.97 -4.27 9.54
N MET A 123 10.82 -3.71 9.17
CA MET A 123 9.59 -3.74 9.97
C MET A 123 8.71 -4.96 9.72
N TYR A 124 9.01 -5.78 8.71
CA TYR A 124 8.12 -6.87 8.27
C TYR A 124 7.71 -7.81 9.41
N SER A 125 8.67 -8.28 10.20
CA SER A 125 8.41 -9.17 11.35
C SER A 125 7.46 -8.57 12.38
N GLY A 126 7.53 -7.26 12.61
CA GLY A 126 6.62 -6.57 13.51
C GLY A 126 5.16 -6.62 13.03
N TYR A 127 4.95 -6.45 11.72
CA TYR A 127 3.62 -6.56 11.11
C TYR A 127 3.15 -8.02 11.04
N GLU A 128 4.04 -8.96 10.74
CA GLU A 128 3.74 -10.40 10.74
C GLU A 128 3.26 -10.86 12.13
N ASP A 129 3.92 -10.40 13.19
CA ASP A 129 3.55 -10.70 14.58
C ASP A 129 2.34 -9.87 15.08
N GLY A 130 1.84 -8.92 14.29
CA GLY A 130 0.74 -8.02 14.69
C GLY A 130 1.08 -7.08 15.85
N THR A 131 2.36 -6.76 16.03
CA THR A 131 2.85 -5.99 17.20
C THR A 131 3.11 -4.52 16.90
N VAL A 132 3.09 -4.11 15.63
CA VAL A 132 3.29 -2.71 15.23
C VAL A 132 2.19 -1.85 15.85
N LYS A 133 2.59 -0.81 16.59
CA LYS A 133 1.66 0.14 17.19
C LYS A 133 1.32 1.25 16.20
N ILE A 134 0.04 1.57 16.10
CA ILE A 134 -0.44 2.70 15.30
C ILE A 134 -0.83 3.86 16.23
N SER A 135 -0.55 5.07 15.77
CA SER A 135 -0.93 6.31 16.43
C SER A 135 -2.18 6.90 15.80
N LYS A 136 -2.99 7.58 16.62
CA LYS A 136 -4.18 8.31 16.20
C LYS A 136 -3.88 9.75 15.81
#